data_AF-A0A3N4DPU7-F1
#
_entry.id   AF-A0A3N4DPU7-F1
#
_cell.length_a   1.000
_cell.length_b   1.000
_cell.length_c   1.000
_cell.angle_alpha   90.00
_cell.angle_beta   90.00
_cell.angle_gamma   90.00
#
_symmetry.space_group_name_H-M   'P 1'
#
loop_
_entity.id
_entity.type
_entity.pdbx_description
1 polymer ?
#
loop_
_entity_poly.entity_id
_entity_poly.type
_entity_poly.pdbx_seq_one_letter_code
_entity_poly.pdbx_strand_id
1 'polypeptide(L)'
;MAKHLNISRINELKNNANDNIESYNDPDTPNALARFTSQIREILLADPGMLDSVPEYLPVALYDRVKFSAESKRQWAHWISLNIHPSWDEFKTTIAFNNADLPLALAVRKYSEDLLIESCAVVYLLETQGQSEPKQTAADDDSNEHDGVHEHERDDNDDYDTDYDSDEEGYYDQYDEEIE
;
A
#
# COMPACT_ATOMS: atom_id res chain seq x y z
N MET A 1 -4.23 -17.61 -28.10
CA MET A 1 -3.92 -18.15 -26.76
C MET A 1 -4.37 -17.11 -25.76
N ALA A 2 -5.07 -17.50 -24.68
CA ALA A 2 -5.39 -16.56 -23.62
C ALA A 2 -4.09 -16.06 -23.00
N LYS A 3 -3.91 -14.75 -22.97
CA LYS A 3 -2.73 -14.14 -22.35
C LYS A 3 -3.01 -14.07 -20.86
N HIS A 4 -2.04 -14.46 -20.05
CA HIS A 4 -2.12 -14.42 -18.60
C HIS A 4 -1.03 -13.50 -18.08
N LEU A 5 -1.31 -12.85 -16.95
CA LEU A 5 -0.28 -12.08 -16.26
C LEU A 5 0.79 -13.04 -15.74
N ASN A 6 2.05 -12.72 -15.99
CA ASN A 6 3.16 -13.45 -15.40
C ASN A 6 3.45 -12.91 -14.00
N ILE A 7 2.73 -13.43 -12.99
CA ILE A 7 2.83 -12.95 -11.61
C ILE A 7 4.25 -13.11 -11.05
N SER A 8 4.98 -14.16 -11.42
CA SER A 8 6.37 -14.33 -11.01
C SER A 8 7.23 -13.16 -11.50
N ARG A 9 7.15 -12.84 -12.79
CA ARG A 9 7.87 -11.69 -13.38
C ARG A 9 7.42 -10.37 -12.77
N ILE A 10 6.11 -10.16 -12.56
CA ILE A 10 5.58 -8.95 -11.93
C ILE A 10 6.15 -8.78 -10.51
N ASN A 11 6.21 -9.85 -9.73
CA ASN A 11 6.79 -9.78 -8.38
C ASN A 11 8.31 -9.51 -8.40
N GLU A 12 9.05 -10.09 -9.34
CA GLU A 12 10.48 -9.77 -9.54
C GLU A 12 10.67 -8.30 -9.89
N LEU A 13 9.93 -7.78 -10.88
CA LEU A 13 9.95 -6.38 -11.26
C LEU A 13 9.55 -5.46 -10.11
N LYS A 14 8.57 -5.86 -9.30
CA LYS A 14 8.15 -5.13 -8.11
C LYS A 14 9.28 -5.01 -7.10
N ASN A 15 9.97 -6.11 -6.78
CA ASN A 15 11.08 -6.07 -5.82
C ASN A 15 12.23 -5.21 -6.36
N ASN A 16 12.62 -5.40 -7.62
CA ASN A 16 13.69 -4.59 -8.23
C ASN A 16 13.34 -3.09 -8.27
N ALA A 17 12.09 -2.76 -8.62
CA ALA A 17 11.62 -1.38 -8.63
C ALA A 17 11.55 -0.80 -7.21
N ASN A 18 11.09 -1.58 -6.22
CA ASN A 18 11.03 -1.17 -4.83
C ASN A 18 12.42 -0.89 -4.25
N ASP A 19 13.37 -1.82 -4.44
CA ASP A 19 14.76 -1.66 -4.00
C ASP A 19 15.38 -0.39 -4.58
N ASN A 20 15.08 -0.11 -5.87
CA ASN A 20 15.51 1.12 -6.53
C ASN A 20 14.88 2.36 -5.87
N ILE A 21 13.57 2.37 -5.66
CA ILE A 21 12.85 3.48 -5.01
C ILE A 21 13.36 3.73 -3.59
N GLU A 22 13.52 2.67 -2.79
CA GLU A 22 14.01 2.75 -1.41
C GLU A 22 15.44 3.27 -1.33
N SER A 23 16.29 2.94 -2.31
CA SER A 23 17.66 3.48 -2.38
C SER A 23 17.73 5.00 -2.50
N TYR A 24 16.63 5.65 -2.97
CA TYR A 24 16.51 7.09 -3.09
C TYR A 24 15.62 7.75 -2.02
N ASN A 25 15.08 6.97 -1.07
CA ASN A 25 14.32 7.46 0.08
C ASN A 25 15.26 7.90 1.23
N ASP A 26 16.27 8.70 0.90
CA ASP A 26 17.19 9.28 1.88
C ASP A 26 16.63 10.61 2.41
N PRO A 27 16.44 10.77 3.73
CA PRO A 27 15.95 12.01 4.33
C PRO A 27 16.83 13.23 4.04
N ASP A 28 18.13 13.04 3.76
CA ASP A 28 19.05 14.11 3.42
C ASP A 28 18.91 14.55 1.94
N THR A 29 18.27 13.74 1.09
CA THR A 29 18.03 14.06 -0.33
C THR A 29 16.57 13.81 -0.75
N PRO A 30 15.58 14.54 -0.19
CA PRO A 30 14.16 14.27 -0.37
C PRO A 30 13.66 14.40 -1.83
N ASN A 31 14.44 15.01 -2.73
CA ASN A 31 14.11 15.15 -4.15
C ASN A 31 14.87 14.18 -5.07
N ALA A 32 15.71 13.28 -4.52
CA ALA A 32 16.55 12.38 -5.32
C ALA A 32 15.71 11.46 -6.21
N LEU A 33 14.70 10.81 -5.63
CA LEU A 33 13.77 9.94 -6.37
C LEU A 33 13.03 10.70 -7.47
N ALA A 34 12.54 11.90 -7.18
CA ALA A 34 11.82 12.72 -8.16
C ALA A 34 12.72 13.12 -9.35
N ARG A 35 13.99 13.43 -9.09
CA ARG A 35 14.98 13.76 -10.15
C ARG A 35 15.35 12.53 -10.96
N PHE A 36 15.62 11.40 -10.29
CA PHE A 36 15.93 10.13 -10.94
C PHE A 36 14.80 9.67 -11.86
N THR A 37 13.57 9.58 -11.34
CA THR A 37 12.39 9.20 -12.13
C THR A 37 12.18 10.13 -13.32
N SER A 38 12.45 11.44 -13.17
CA SER A 38 12.38 12.38 -14.30
C SER A 38 13.39 12.11 -15.39
N GLN A 39 14.64 11.81 -15.03
CA GLN A 39 15.67 11.45 -16.01
C GLN A 39 15.33 10.15 -16.73
N ILE A 40 14.89 9.13 -15.98
CA ILE A 40 14.47 7.86 -16.57
C ILE A 40 13.31 8.08 -17.56
N ARG A 41 12.32 8.92 -17.25
CA ARG A 41 11.23 9.22 -18.20
C ARG A 41 11.72 9.83 -19.51
N GLU A 42 12.63 10.80 -19.43
CA GLU A 42 13.21 11.43 -20.64
C GLU A 42 13.97 10.40 -21.49
N ILE A 43 14.74 9.53 -20.84
CA ILE A 43 15.47 8.45 -21.50
C ILE A 43 14.50 7.45 -22.14
N LEU A 44 13.49 6.97 -21.40
CA LEU A 44 12.51 6.00 -21.90
C LEU A 44 11.63 6.57 -23.02
N LEU A 45 11.36 7.88 -23.00
CA LEU A 45 10.62 8.53 -24.07
C LEU A 45 11.47 8.62 -25.36
N ALA A 46 12.79 8.84 -25.21
CA ALA A 46 13.72 8.90 -26.33
C ALA A 46 14.06 7.50 -26.88
N ASP A 47 14.22 6.51 -25.99
CA ASP A 47 14.58 5.13 -26.32
C ASP A 47 13.84 4.13 -25.42
N PRO A 48 12.62 3.70 -25.82
CA PRO A 48 11.88 2.64 -25.14
C PRO A 48 12.58 1.28 -25.19
N GLY A 49 13.53 1.07 -26.11
CA GLY A 49 14.25 -0.20 -26.28
C GLY A 49 15.13 -0.57 -25.09
N MET A 50 15.50 0.41 -24.27
CA MET A 50 16.23 0.18 -23.02
C MET A 50 15.48 -0.75 -22.05
N LEU A 51 14.15 -0.82 -22.17
CA LEU A 51 13.31 -1.69 -21.34
C LEU A 51 13.52 -3.19 -21.59
N ASP A 52 14.17 -3.59 -22.69
CA ASP A 52 14.62 -4.97 -22.87
C ASP A 52 15.69 -5.36 -21.83
N SER A 53 16.50 -4.39 -21.41
CA SER A 53 17.61 -4.60 -20.46
C SER A 53 17.24 -4.24 -19.02
N VAL A 54 16.44 -3.19 -18.84
CA VAL A 54 16.02 -2.67 -17.51
C VAL A 54 14.50 -2.44 -17.46
N PRO A 55 13.69 -3.51 -17.53
CA PRO A 55 12.23 -3.41 -17.49
C PRO A 55 11.69 -2.76 -16.20
N GLU A 56 12.44 -2.83 -15.09
CA GLU A 56 12.11 -2.23 -13.79
C GLU A 56 12.13 -0.69 -13.80
N TYR A 57 12.75 -0.05 -14.78
CA TYR A 57 12.78 1.41 -14.88
C TYR A 57 11.42 2.01 -15.24
N LEU A 58 10.57 1.26 -15.96
CA LEU A 58 9.23 1.71 -16.30
C LEU A 58 8.31 1.87 -15.07
N PRO A 59 8.15 0.86 -14.19
CA PRO A 59 7.34 1.03 -12.98
C PRO A 59 7.92 2.12 -12.06
N VAL A 60 9.25 2.25 -11.95
CA VAL A 60 9.88 3.33 -11.18
C VAL A 60 9.54 4.71 -11.77
N ALA A 61 9.61 4.86 -13.09
CA ALA A 61 9.29 6.12 -13.77
C ALA A 61 7.82 6.54 -13.63
N LEU A 62 6.91 5.56 -13.54
CA LEU A 62 5.47 5.73 -13.36
C LEU A 62 5.04 5.82 -11.88
N TYR A 63 5.94 5.53 -10.95
CA TYR A 63 5.67 5.59 -9.52
C TYR A 63 5.22 7.01 -9.11
N ASP A 64 4.14 7.09 -8.33
CA ASP A 64 3.44 8.32 -7.92
C ASP A 64 2.85 9.19 -9.07
N ARG A 65 3.02 8.79 -10.33
CA ARG A 65 2.49 9.50 -11.52
C ARG A 65 1.20 8.90 -12.05
N VAL A 66 0.94 7.65 -11.70
CA VAL A 66 -0.30 6.95 -11.99
C VAL A 66 -1.17 6.97 -10.74
N LYS A 67 -2.47 7.20 -10.91
CA LYS A 67 -3.47 7.05 -9.84
C LYS A 67 -4.49 6.00 -10.23
N PHE A 68 -4.87 5.18 -9.25
CA PHE A 68 -5.91 4.16 -9.40
C PHE A 68 -7.13 4.58 -8.60
N SER A 69 -8.30 4.62 -9.25
CA SER A 69 -9.57 4.83 -8.54
C SER A 69 -9.88 3.65 -7.61
N ALA A 70 -10.76 3.83 -6.62
CA ALA A 70 -11.13 2.75 -5.70
C ALA A 70 -11.74 1.54 -6.44
N GLU A 71 -12.51 1.79 -7.51
CA GLU A 71 -13.05 0.73 -8.37
C GLU A 71 -11.94 0.04 -9.16
N SER A 72 -11.03 0.82 -9.75
CA SER A 72 -9.85 0.30 -10.45
C SER A 72 -9.03 -0.61 -9.55
N LYS A 73 -8.79 -0.23 -8.29
CA LYS A 73 -8.01 -1.02 -7.34
C LYS A 73 -8.62 -2.40 -7.09
N ARG A 74 -9.95 -2.51 -7.03
CA ARG A 74 -10.65 -3.80 -6.91
C ARG A 74 -10.48 -4.64 -8.18
N GLN A 75 -10.57 -4.01 -9.34
CA GLN A 75 -10.36 -4.66 -10.63
C GLN A 75 -8.93 -5.19 -10.78
N TRP A 76 -7.92 -4.41 -10.39
CA TRP A 76 -6.51 -4.82 -10.39
C TRP A 76 -6.26 -5.99 -9.42
N ALA A 77 -6.83 -5.96 -8.22
CA ALA A 77 -6.77 -7.10 -7.29
C ALA A 77 -7.36 -8.38 -7.91
N HIS A 78 -8.49 -8.25 -8.61
CA HIS A 78 -9.13 -9.37 -9.29
C HIS A 78 -8.25 -9.93 -10.42
N TRP A 79 -7.67 -9.07 -11.25
CA TRP A 79 -6.79 -9.48 -12.35
C TRP A 79 -5.52 -10.16 -11.84
N ILE A 80 -4.91 -9.63 -10.79
CA ILE A 80 -3.69 -10.20 -10.20
C ILE A 80 -3.98 -11.54 -9.53
N SER A 81 -5.07 -11.66 -8.78
CA SER A 81 -5.42 -12.92 -8.09
C SER A 81 -5.81 -14.05 -9.04
N LEU A 82 -6.46 -13.74 -10.17
CA LEU A 82 -6.88 -14.73 -11.16
C LEU A 82 -5.91 -14.87 -12.35
N ASN A 83 -4.76 -14.19 -12.32
CA ASN A 83 -3.78 -14.16 -13.42
C ASN A 83 -4.41 -13.74 -14.77
N ILE A 84 -5.40 -12.84 -14.73
CA ILE A 84 -6.10 -12.37 -15.93
C ILE A 84 -5.30 -11.23 -16.54
N HIS A 85 -4.93 -11.35 -17.80
CA HIS A 85 -4.36 -10.24 -18.55
C HIS A 85 -5.50 -9.34 -19.06
N PRO A 86 -5.59 -8.07 -18.63
CA PRO A 86 -6.62 -7.17 -19.12
C PRO A 86 -6.42 -6.86 -20.60
N SER A 87 -7.49 -6.55 -21.31
CA SER A 87 -7.40 -5.94 -22.63
C SER A 87 -7.00 -4.47 -22.53
N TRP A 88 -6.47 -3.88 -23.61
CA TRP A 88 -6.14 -2.46 -23.64
C TRP A 88 -7.30 -1.54 -23.26
N ASP A 89 -8.52 -1.87 -23.72
CA ASP A 89 -9.71 -1.06 -23.46
C ASP A 89 -10.14 -1.10 -21.99
N GLU A 90 -9.94 -2.21 -21.31
CA GLU A 90 -10.16 -2.32 -19.86
C GLU A 90 -9.02 -1.67 -19.07
N PHE A 91 -7.77 -1.87 -19.52
CA PHE A 91 -6.60 -1.28 -18.87
C PHE A 91 -6.68 0.25 -18.83
N LYS A 92 -6.95 0.89 -19.98
CA LYS A 92 -6.94 2.36 -20.11
C LYS A 92 -8.02 3.05 -19.27
N THR A 93 -9.10 2.36 -18.90
CA THR A 93 -10.16 2.91 -18.07
C THR A 93 -9.86 2.78 -16.58
N THR A 94 -8.96 1.85 -16.21
CA THR A 94 -8.58 1.65 -14.80
C THR A 94 -7.46 2.56 -14.33
N ILE A 95 -6.71 3.20 -15.24
CA ILE A 95 -5.53 4.00 -14.92
C ILE A 95 -5.72 5.46 -15.32
N ALA A 96 -5.44 6.36 -14.38
CA ALA A 96 -5.30 7.78 -14.66
C ALA A 96 -3.81 8.15 -14.73
N PHE A 97 -3.30 8.33 -15.96
CA PHE A 97 -1.97 8.91 -16.19
C PHE A 97 -2.02 10.44 -16.04
N ASN A 98 -0.95 11.01 -15.50
CA ASN A 98 -0.76 12.46 -15.57
C ASN A 98 -0.53 12.89 -17.04
N ASN A 99 -1.00 14.09 -17.40
CA ASN A 99 -0.92 14.61 -18.77
C ASN A 99 0.52 14.67 -19.31
N ALA A 100 1.49 14.94 -18.45
CA ALA A 100 2.91 14.97 -18.81
C ALA A 100 3.48 13.58 -19.18
N ASP A 101 2.86 12.52 -18.67
CA ASP A 101 3.34 11.14 -18.79
C ASP A 101 2.57 10.34 -19.86
N LEU A 102 1.50 10.92 -20.43
CA LEU A 102 0.77 10.34 -21.57
C LEU A 102 1.66 10.04 -22.78
N PRO A 103 2.61 10.91 -23.20
CA PRO A 103 3.51 10.60 -24.31
C PRO A 103 4.37 9.37 -24.05
N LEU A 104 4.84 9.20 -22.81
CA LEU A 104 5.61 8.03 -22.39
C LEU A 104 4.77 6.76 -22.44
N ALA A 105 3.57 6.77 -21.86
CA ALA A 105 2.66 5.63 -21.90
C ALA A 105 2.34 5.20 -23.34
N LEU A 106 2.13 6.16 -24.26
CA LEU A 106 1.90 5.88 -25.67
C LEU A 106 3.15 5.34 -26.40
N ALA A 107 4.34 5.86 -26.07
CA ALA A 107 5.60 5.39 -26.64
C ALA A 107 5.90 3.95 -26.21
N VAL A 108 5.77 3.66 -24.91
CA VAL A 108 5.94 2.31 -24.36
C VAL A 108 4.89 1.37 -24.92
N ARG A 109 3.63 1.77 -25.03
CA ARG A 109 2.58 0.93 -25.63
C ARG A 109 2.92 0.50 -27.06
N LYS A 110 3.40 1.44 -27.88
CA LYS A 110 3.81 1.14 -29.26
C LYS A 110 4.94 0.11 -29.32
N TYR A 111 5.78 0.10 -28.29
CA TYR A 111 6.89 -0.82 -28.16
C TYR A 111 6.43 -2.18 -27.60
N SER A 112 5.80 -2.19 -26.42
CA SER A 112 5.21 -3.36 -25.79
C SER A 112 4.03 -2.98 -24.89
N GLU A 113 2.83 -3.38 -25.32
CA GLU A 113 1.60 -3.21 -24.53
C GLU A 113 1.65 -4.05 -23.25
N ASP A 114 2.24 -5.24 -23.32
CA ASP A 114 2.32 -6.16 -22.18
C ASP A 114 3.20 -5.61 -21.08
N LEU A 115 4.35 -5.07 -21.45
CA LEU A 115 5.28 -4.50 -20.50
C LEU A 115 4.65 -3.30 -19.78
N LEU A 116 3.86 -2.49 -20.49
CA LEU A 116 3.12 -1.39 -19.88
C LEU A 116 2.10 -1.89 -18.87
N ILE A 117 1.32 -2.92 -19.21
CA ILE A 117 0.33 -3.53 -18.33
C ILE A 117 1.01 -4.15 -17.09
N GLU A 118 2.07 -4.94 -17.29
CA GLU A 118 2.86 -5.55 -16.22
C GLU A 118 3.46 -4.49 -15.29
N SER A 119 4.01 -3.41 -15.85
CA SER A 119 4.61 -2.32 -15.07
C SER A 119 3.57 -1.55 -14.26
N CYS A 120 2.38 -1.32 -14.81
CA CYS A 120 1.29 -0.72 -14.03
C CYS A 120 0.75 -1.67 -12.94
N ALA A 121 0.75 -2.99 -13.19
CA ALA A 121 0.46 -3.98 -12.15
C ALA A 121 1.45 -3.87 -10.99
N VAL A 122 2.74 -3.70 -11.31
CA VAL A 122 3.80 -3.45 -10.33
C VAL A 122 3.53 -2.16 -9.54
N VAL A 123 3.24 -1.04 -10.21
CA VAL A 123 2.94 0.23 -9.52
C VAL A 123 1.73 0.09 -8.59
N TYR A 124 0.69 -0.61 -9.03
CA TYR A 124 -0.46 -0.93 -8.18
C TYR A 124 -0.06 -1.75 -6.94
N LEU A 125 0.79 -2.76 -7.10
CA LEU A 125 1.29 -3.57 -5.99
C LEU A 125 2.17 -2.75 -5.06
N LEU A 126 3.01 -1.85 -5.57
CA LEU A 126 3.81 -0.93 -4.75
C LEU A 126 2.93 0.04 -3.95
N GLU A 127 1.88 0.59 -4.56
CA GLU A 127 0.94 1.49 -3.87
C GLU A 127 0.12 0.77 -2.80
N THR A 128 -0.29 -0.47 -3.06
CA THR A 128 -1.14 -1.25 -2.14
C THR A 128 -0.38 -2.03 -1.08
N GLN A 129 0.86 -2.46 -1.35
CA GLN A 129 1.72 -3.16 -0.38
C GLN A 129 2.65 -2.19 0.37
N GLY A 130 2.93 -1.01 -0.20
CA GLY A 130 3.58 0.11 0.51
C GLY A 130 2.67 0.76 1.56
N GLN A 131 1.36 0.56 1.45
CA GLN A 131 0.47 0.57 2.62
C GLN A 131 0.68 -0.73 3.38
N SER A 132 1.83 -0.84 4.05
CA SER A 132 2.00 -1.90 5.05
C SER A 132 0.77 -1.86 5.95
N GLU A 133 0.07 -2.99 6.06
CA GLU A 133 -0.80 -3.22 7.20
C GLU A 133 -0.04 -2.74 8.44
N PRO A 134 -0.68 -1.98 9.36
CA PRO A 134 0.00 -1.57 10.58
C PRO A 134 0.58 -2.84 11.17
N LYS A 135 1.91 -2.89 11.32
CA LYS A 135 2.60 -3.93 12.07
C LYS A 135 1.78 -4.11 13.34
N GLN A 136 1.06 -5.23 13.44
CA GLN A 136 0.56 -5.66 14.72
C GLN A 136 1.83 -5.83 15.55
N THR A 137 2.09 -4.85 16.40
CA THR A 137 3.00 -5.01 17.50
C THR A 137 2.48 -6.22 18.26
N ALA A 138 3.17 -7.34 18.07
CA ALA A 138 3.17 -8.43 19.01
C ALA A 138 3.58 -7.82 20.36
N ALA A 139 2.58 -7.46 21.16
CA ALA A 139 2.71 -7.33 22.59
C ALA A 139 2.05 -8.60 23.15
N ASP A 140 2.85 -9.29 23.94
CA ASP A 140 2.65 -10.61 24.51
C ASP A 140 1.23 -10.97 24.95
N ASP A 141 0.87 -12.19 24.53
CA ASP A 141 0.23 -13.25 25.30
C ASP A 141 0.13 -13.01 26.83
N ASP A 142 -1.09 -12.89 27.35
CA ASP A 142 -1.49 -13.76 28.46
C ASP A 142 -3.01 -13.97 28.50
N SER A 143 -3.41 -15.16 28.08
CA SER A 143 -4.51 -16.00 28.57
C SER A 143 -5.86 -15.36 28.97
N ASN A 144 -6.97 -15.79 28.34
CA ASN A 144 -7.69 -17.02 28.75
C ASN A 144 -9.04 -17.18 28.00
N GLU A 145 -9.42 -18.44 27.77
CA GLU A 145 -10.67 -18.93 27.17
C GLU A 145 -11.97 -18.43 27.83
N HIS A 146 -13.04 -18.28 27.02
CA HIS A 146 -14.39 -18.93 27.15
C HIS A 146 -15.38 -18.17 26.23
N ASP A 147 -15.83 -18.70 25.09
CA ASP A 147 -17.01 -19.55 24.88
C ASP A 147 -18.30 -19.11 25.62
N GLY A 148 -19.45 -19.20 24.94
CA GLY A 148 -20.74 -19.36 25.62
C GLY A 148 -21.77 -18.21 25.55
N VAL A 149 -22.56 -18.20 24.47
CA VAL A 149 -24.05 -18.10 24.43
C VAL A 149 -24.79 -17.38 25.58
N HIS A 150 -25.64 -16.37 25.27
CA HIS A 150 -27.12 -16.43 25.41
C HIS A 150 -27.85 -15.08 25.25
N GLU A 151 -28.81 -15.05 24.33
CA GLU A 151 -30.04 -14.24 24.41
C GLU A 151 -30.96 -14.79 25.51
N HIS A 152 -31.99 -13.99 25.88
CA HIS A 152 -33.05 -14.19 26.90
C HIS A 152 -32.69 -13.62 28.27
N GLU A 153 -33.56 -12.98 29.06
CA GLU A 153 -34.94 -12.50 29.01
C GLU A 153 -35.17 -11.72 30.33
N ARG A 154 -36.10 -10.75 30.32
CA ARG A 154 -37.02 -10.37 31.42
C ARG A 154 -36.48 -10.16 32.85
N ASP A 155 -36.56 -8.90 33.27
CA ASP A 155 -37.51 -8.41 34.30
C ASP A 155 -37.76 -9.34 35.50
N ASP A 156 -37.07 -9.09 36.62
CA ASP A 156 -37.56 -9.44 37.95
C ASP A 156 -36.93 -8.56 39.05
N ASN A 157 -37.77 -7.66 39.56
CA ASN A 157 -37.97 -7.25 40.95
C ASN A 157 -36.77 -7.01 41.89
N ASP A 158 -36.68 -5.74 42.27
CA ASP A 158 -36.84 -5.20 43.63
C ASP A 158 -35.99 -5.72 44.82
N ASP A 159 -35.49 -4.70 45.51
CA ASP A 159 -35.26 -4.62 46.95
C ASP A 159 -33.92 -5.18 47.47
N TYR A 160 -32.97 -4.29 47.78
CA TYR A 160 -32.58 -4.01 49.16
C TYR A 160 -31.62 -2.82 49.21
N ASP A 161 -32.17 -1.75 49.78
CA ASP A 161 -31.54 -0.69 50.55
C ASP A 161 -30.27 -1.12 51.33
N THR A 162 -29.18 -0.35 51.20
CA THR A 162 -28.23 -0.12 52.30
C THR A 162 -27.54 1.24 52.14
N ASP A 163 -28.06 2.21 52.88
CA ASP A 163 -27.42 3.45 53.34
C ASP A 163 -26.09 3.23 54.12
N TYR A 164 -25.35 4.33 54.34
CA TYR A 164 -24.16 4.55 55.20
C TYR A 164 -22.79 4.19 54.56
N ASP A 165 -21.70 4.96 54.66
CA ASP A 165 -21.24 6.04 55.55
C ASP A 165 -20.06 6.71 54.80
N SER A 166 -20.01 8.02 54.56
CA SER A 166 -19.38 9.05 55.42
C SER A 166 -17.88 8.87 55.70
N ASP A 167 -17.14 9.92 55.32
CA ASP A 167 -15.86 10.41 55.86
C ASP A 167 -14.59 9.56 55.77
N GLU A 168 -13.60 9.99 54.95
CA GLU A 168 -12.25 10.22 55.47
C GLU A 168 -11.44 11.19 54.60
N GLU A 169 -11.40 12.47 55.02
CA GLU A 169 -10.35 13.40 54.62
C GLU A 169 -9.03 12.96 55.28
N GLY A 170 -8.01 12.68 54.46
CA GLY A 170 -6.66 12.33 54.92
C GLY A 170 -5.59 13.10 54.16
N TYR A 171 -5.45 14.39 54.50
CA TYR A 171 -4.25 15.18 54.22
C TYR A 171 -3.00 14.49 54.78
N TYR A 172 -1.97 14.23 53.97
CA TYR A 172 -0.57 14.37 54.38
C TYR A 172 0.32 14.71 53.17
N ASP A 173 0.71 15.98 53.11
CA ASP A 173 1.97 16.46 52.52
C ASP A 173 3.14 15.69 53.13
N GLN A 174 4.07 15.17 52.32
CA GLN A 174 5.49 15.12 52.70
C GLN A 174 6.44 14.72 51.56
N TYR A 175 7.38 15.64 51.31
CA TYR A 175 8.69 15.47 50.67
C TYR A 175 8.78 15.53 49.14
N ASP A 176 8.78 16.78 48.68
CA ASP A 176 9.82 17.31 47.79
C ASP A 176 11.21 16.97 48.38
N GLU A 177 11.93 16.04 47.77
CA GLU A 177 13.39 15.92 47.91
C GLU A 177 14.02 15.95 46.52
N GLU A 178 14.72 17.05 46.28
CA GLU A 178 15.72 17.26 45.23
C GLU A 178 16.64 16.04 45.08
N ILE A 179 17.06 15.74 43.85
CA ILE A 179 18.47 15.47 43.52
C ILE A 179 18.66 15.75 42.02
N GLU A 180 19.69 16.55 41.73
CA GLU A 180 20.23 16.93 40.41
C GLU A 180 20.57 15.75 39.49
#